data_AF-E8LJA2-F1
#
_entry.id   AF-E8LJA2-F1
#
_cell.length_a   1.000
_cell.length_b   1.000
_cell.length_c   1.000
_cell.angle_alpha   90.00
_cell.angle_beta   90.00
_cell.angle_gamma   90.00
#
_symmetry.space_group_name_H-M   'P 1'
#
loop_
_entity.id
_entity.type
_entity.pdbx_description
1 polymer ?
#
loop_
_entity_poly.entity_id
_entity_poly.type
_entity_poly.pdbx_seq_one_letter_code
_entity_poly.pdbx_strand_id
1 'polypeptide(L)' 'MTLIFGYSIVTIVNAKTIIAHRGASSYLLEQTLEDKTLSYAMGVDFLKQELAMPKGDH' A
#
# COMPACT_ATOMS: atom_id res chain seq x y z
N MET A 1 17.43 45.66 13.99
CA MET A 1 18.31 45.13 12.93
C MET A 1 19.17 44.07 13.57
N THR A 2 18.94 42.77 13.46
CA THR A 2 18.16 41.97 12.49
C THR A 2 17.70 40.71 13.23
N LEU A 3 16.40 40.39 13.21
CA LEU A 3 15.87 39.14 13.72
C LEU A 3 15.71 38.19 12.54
N ILE A 4 16.63 37.23 12.38
CA ILE A 4 16.52 36.16 11.37
C ILE A 4 15.92 34.94 12.07
N PHE A 5 14.59 34.84 12.00
CA PHE A 5 13.85 33.65 12.43
C PHE A 5 14.17 32.52 11.44
N GLY A 6 14.81 31.46 11.92
CA GLY A 6 15.29 30.35 11.10
C GLY A 6 14.16 29.71 10.30
N TYR A 7 14.24 29.78 8.98
CA TYR A 7 13.31 29.13 8.08
C TYR A 7 13.77 27.66 7.90
N SER A 8 13.14 26.72 8.59
CA SER A 8 13.33 25.29 8.31
C SER A 8 12.69 24.96 6.96
N ILE A 9 13.52 24.58 6.00
CA ILE A 9 13.07 24.09 4.71
C ILE A 9 12.54 22.67 4.93
N VAL A 10 11.22 22.50 4.89
CA VAL A 10 10.59 21.16 4.88
C VAL A 10 10.70 20.60 3.48
N THR A 11 11.50 19.54 3.31
CA THR A 11 11.54 18.76 2.06
C THR A 11 10.30 17.87 1.97
N ILE A 12 9.44 18.11 0.98
CA ILE A 12 8.31 17.24 0.67
C ILE A 12 8.85 16.05 -0.15
N VAL A 13 9.04 14.91 0.50
CA VAL A 13 9.42 13.67 -0.19
C VAL A 13 8.20 13.14 -0.92
N ASN A 14 8.25 13.09 -2.25
CA ASN A 14 7.22 12.44 -3.06
C ASN A 14 7.47 10.93 -3.07
N ALA A 15 7.07 10.25 -2.00
CA ALA A 15 7.17 8.79 -1.91
C ALA A 15 6.18 8.15 -2.89
N LYS A 16 6.70 7.29 -3.78
CA LYS A 16 5.86 6.52 -4.71
C LYS A 16 5.05 5.48 -3.92
N THR A 17 3.73 5.59 -3.95
CA THR A 17 2.83 4.58 -3.39
C THR A 17 2.76 3.34 -4.28
N ILE A 18 2.93 2.16 -3.68
CA ILE A 18 2.86 0.86 -4.31
C ILE A 18 1.59 0.14 -3.85
N ILE A 19 0.75 -0.22 -4.81
CA ILE A 19 -0.52 -0.93 -4.56
C ILE A 19 -0.44 -2.31 -5.20
N ALA A 20 -0.61 -3.36 -4.41
CA ALA A 20 -0.69 -4.72 -4.90
C ALA A 20 -2.07 -5.01 -5.49
N HIS A 21 -2.13 -5.24 -6.80
CA HIS A 21 -3.35 -5.59 -7.50
C HIS A 21 -3.68 -7.07 -7.26
N ARG A 22 -4.71 -7.35 -6.44
CA ARG A 22 -5.14 -8.70 -6.00
C ARG A 22 -4.17 -9.44 -5.07
N GLY A 23 -2.98 -8.89 -4.85
CA GLY A 23 -1.86 -9.44 -4.08
C GLY A 23 -0.64 -9.55 -4.98
N ALA A 24 0.16 -10.60 -4.85
CA ALA A 24 1.30 -10.94 -5.70
C ALA A 24 0.90 -11.89 -6.85
N SER A 25 -0.23 -11.62 -7.51
CA SER A 25 -0.89 -12.43 -8.54
C SER A 25 0.04 -13.02 -9.63
N SER A 26 1.10 -12.28 -9.99
CA SER A 26 2.09 -12.77 -10.97
C SER A 26 2.98 -13.91 -10.44
N TYR A 27 3.01 -14.12 -9.13
CA TYR A 27 3.82 -15.11 -8.42
C TYR A 27 2.97 -16.22 -7.79
N LEU A 28 1.76 -15.91 -7.31
CA LEU A 28 0.88 -16.85 -6.62
C LEU A 28 -0.57 -16.74 -7.11
N LEU A 29 -1.38 -17.74 -6.76
CA LEU A 29 -2.80 -17.75 -7.10
C LEU A 29 -3.53 -16.56 -6.44
N GLU A 30 -4.22 -15.77 -7.24
CA GLU A 30 -4.91 -14.55 -6.81
C GLU A 30 -5.93 -14.79 -5.70
N GLN A 31 -6.18 -13.73 -4.92
CA GLN A 31 -7.25 -13.71 -3.89
C GLN A 31 -7.08 -14.76 -2.77
N THR A 32 -5.93 -15.43 -2.68
CA THR A 32 -5.59 -16.34 -1.59
C THR A 32 -4.92 -15.61 -0.42
N LEU A 33 -4.83 -16.26 0.75
CA LEU A 33 -4.07 -15.71 1.90
C LEU A 33 -2.56 -15.70 1.65
N GLU A 34 -2.07 -16.69 0.90
CA GLU A 34 -0.64 -16.83 0.55
C GLU A 34 -0.18 -15.68 -0.34
N ASP A 35 -1.00 -15.31 -1.32
CA ASP A 35 -0.76 -14.20 -2.24
C ASP A 35 -0.66 -12.85 -1.51
N LYS A 36 -1.54 -12.63 -0.53
CA LYS A 36 -1.52 -11.44 0.34
C LYS A 36 -0.30 -11.42 1.24
N THR A 37 0.09 -12.59 1.76
CA THR A 37 1.27 -12.74 2.63
C THR A 37 2.55 -12.42 1.88
N LEU A 38 2.68 -12.92 0.65
CA LEU A 38 3.82 -12.62 -0.21
C LEU A 38 3.86 -11.14 -0.58
N SER A 39 2.72 -10.56 -0.96
CA SER A 39 2.63 -9.13 -1.24
C SER A 39 2.99 -8.25 -0.03
N TYR A 40 2.61 -8.66 1.17
CA TYR A 40 3.02 -7.98 2.41
C TYR A 40 4.53 -8.09 2.62
N ALA A 41 5.12 -9.27 2.40
CA ALA A 41 6.56 -9.49 2.50
C ALA A 41 7.36 -8.67 1.46
N MET A 42 6.76 -8.33 0.31
CA MET A 42 7.34 -7.46 -0.72
C MET A 42 7.30 -5.97 -0.34
N GLY A 43 6.66 -5.59 0.77
CA GLY A 43 6.65 -4.21 1.27
C GLY A 43 5.74 -3.27 0.47
N VAL A 44 4.59 -3.75 0.00
CA VAL A 44 3.59 -2.87 -0.65
C VAL A 44 2.91 -1.97 0.38
N ASP A 45 2.59 -0.74 -0.01
CA ASP A 45 1.91 0.22 0.86
C ASP A 45 0.44 -0.16 1.09
N PHE A 46 -0.21 -0.69 0.05
CA PHE A 46 -1.63 -1.08 0.10
C PHE A 46 -1.89 -2.39 -0.64
N LEU A 47 -2.85 -3.16 -0.11
CA LEU A 47 -3.39 -4.35 -0.73
C LEU A 47 -4.77 -4.05 -1.33
N LYS A 48 -4.95 -4.29 -2.64
CA LYS A 48 -6.28 -4.19 -3.27
C LYS A 48 -7.07 -5.46 -3.03
N GLN A 49 -8.18 -5.36 -2.28
CA GLN A 49 -9.13 -6.45 -2.09
C GLN A 49 -10.25 -6.42 -3.15
N GLU A 50 -10.57 -7.61 -3.65
CA GLU A 50 -11.71 -7.84 -4.55
C GLU A 50 -12.69 -8.72 -3.78
N LEU A 51 -13.82 -8.14 -3.38
CA LEU A 51 -14.85 -8.79 -2.57
C LEU A 51 -16.11 -9.00 -3.40
N ALA A 52 -16.79 -10.11 -3.16
CA ALA A 52 -18.13 -10.38 -3.67
C ALA A 52 -19.05 -10.66 -2.49
N MET A 53 -20.30 -10.23 -2.57
CA MET A 53 -21.30 -10.56 -1.56
C MET A 53 -21.84 -11.98 -1.79
N PRO A 54 -21.69 -12.91 -0.83
CA PRO A 54 -22.35 -14.20 -0.89
C PRO A 54 -23.86 -14.04 -0.67
N LYS A 55 -24.63 -15.08 -1.03
CA LYS A 55 -26.11 -15.06 -0.97
C LYS A 55 -26.68 -15.17 0.46
N GLY A 56 -25.84 -15.51 1.46
CA GLY A 56 -26.22 -15.54 2.86
C GLY A 56 -25.68 -14.32 3.61
N ASP A 57 -26.19 -14.09 4.81
CA ASP A 57 -25.60 -13.12 5.73
C ASP A 57 -24.19 -13.61 6.12
N HIS A 58 -23.18 -12.95 5.51
CA HIS A 58 -21.72 -13.09 5.66
C HIS A 58 -20.98 -13.91 4.60
#